data_AF-A0A0F6X211-F1
#
_entry.id   AF-A0A0F6X211-F1
#
_cell.length_a   1.000
_cell.length_b   1.000
_cell.length_c   1.000
_cell.angle_alpha   90.00
_cell.angle_beta   90.00
_cell.angle_gamma   90.00
#
_symmetry.space_group_name_H-M   'P 1'
#
loop_
_entity.id
_entity.type
_entity.pdbx_description
1 polymer ?
#
loop_
_entity_poly.entity_id
_entity_poly.type
_entity_poly.pdbx_seq_one_letter_code
_entity_poly.pdbx_strand_id
1 'polypeptide(L)' 'MSRKNLENIEKYTFLFEKYKNLLTQTQKQIFELYFYQDLSYAEIAEITATTRTAAYDAIKKATKKLEKLEKDVYSET' A
#
# COMPACT_ATOMS: atom_id res chain seq x y z
N MET A 1 -3.57 -6.13 -17.64
CA MET A 1 -4.03 -5.70 -16.31
C MET A 1 -4.10 -6.91 -15.40
N SER A 2 -3.27 -6.94 -14.34
CA SER A 2 -3.31 -8.02 -13.36
C SER A 2 -4.58 -7.88 -12.52
N ARG A 3 -5.34 -8.97 -12.38
CA ARG A 3 -6.50 -9.04 -11.47
C ARG A 3 -6.04 -8.78 -10.05
N LYS A 4 -6.10 -7.53 -9.59
CA LYS A 4 -6.04 -7.23 -8.16
C LYS A 4 -7.29 -7.85 -7.53
N ASN A 5 -7.12 -8.61 -6.45
CA ASN A 5 -8.27 -9.18 -5.74
C ASN A 5 -9.04 -8.02 -5.08
N LEU A 6 -10.31 -7.83 -5.45
CA LEU A 6 -11.19 -6.77 -4.93
C LEU A 6 -11.26 -6.77 -3.41
N GLU A 7 -11.34 -7.94 -2.80
CA GLU A 7 -11.41 -8.11 -1.34
C GLU A 7 -10.16 -7.53 -0.66
N ASN A 8 -9.00 -7.67 -1.30
CA ASN A 8 -7.75 -7.12 -0.78
C ASN A 8 -7.68 -5.59 -0.97
N ILE A 9 -8.23 -5.06 -2.07
CA ILE A 9 -8.26 -3.63 -2.32
C ILE A 9 -9.10 -2.94 -1.26
N GLU A 10 -10.31 -3.43 -0.98
CA GLU A 10 -11.21 -2.84 0.02
C GLU A 10 -10.58 -2.88 1.42
N LYS A 11 -10.03 -4.04 1.82
CA LYS A 11 -9.32 -4.20 3.10
C LYS A 11 -8.19 -3.19 3.24
N TYR A 12 -7.25 -3.15 2.28
CA TYR A 12 -6.07 -2.32 2.42
C TYR A 12 -6.39 -0.83 2.31
N THR A 13 -7.37 -0.45 1.50
CA THR A 13 -7.84 0.94 1.39
C THR A 13 -8.43 1.43 2.70
N PHE A 14 -9.27 0.60 3.35
CA PHE A 14 -9.82 0.91 4.67
C PHE A 14 -8.73 1.06 5.75
N LEU A 15 -7.78 0.12 5.80
CA LEU A 15 -6.65 0.22 6.73
C LEU A 15 -5.78 1.44 6.44
N PHE A 16 -5.56 1.76 5.18
CA PHE A 16 -4.80 2.93 4.77
C PHE A 16 -5.47 4.22 5.23
N GLU A 17 -6.78 4.38 5.04
CA GLU A 17 -7.52 5.55 5.55
C GLU A 17 -7.29 5.78 7.05
N LYS A 18 -7.32 4.72 7.84
CA LYS A 18 -7.13 4.75 9.30
C LYS A 18 -5.67 5.01 9.71
N TYR A 19 -4.71 4.40 9.02
CA TYR A 19 -3.31 4.35 9.46
C TYR A 19 -2.33 5.08 8.54
N LYS A 20 -2.80 5.78 7.49
CA LYS A 20 -1.95 6.50 6.52
C LYS A 20 -1.00 7.46 7.19
N ASN A 21 -1.37 8.06 8.31
CA ASN A 21 -0.51 8.99 9.04
C ASN A 21 0.74 8.32 9.65
N LEU A 22 0.73 7.00 9.82
CA LEU A 22 1.84 6.22 10.36
C LEU A 22 2.77 5.66 9.26
N LEU A 23 2.43 5.84 7.98
CA LEU A 23 3.26 5.48 6.84
C LEU A 23 4.22 6.62 6.46
N THR A 24 5.35 6.28 5.85
CA THR A 24 6.25 7.29 5.27
C THR A 24 5.64 7.91 4.01
N GLN A 25 6.07 9.11 3.64
CA GLN A 25 5.55 9.80 2.44
C GLN A 25 5.66 8.93 1.18
N THR A 26 6.80 8.26 0.99
CA THR A 26 7.03 7.34 -0.14
C THR A 26 6.07 6.15 -0.12
N GLN A 27 5.81 5.56 1.04
CA GLN A 27 4.85 4.45 1.17
C GLN A 27 3.43 4.90 0.85
N LYS A 28 3.02 6.08 1.31
CA LYS A 28 1.71 6.66 0.99
C LYS A 28 1.56 6.88 -0.51
N GLN A 29 2.51 7.59 -1.12
CA GLN A 29 2.48 7.90 -2.54
C GLN A 29 2.41 6.63 -3.40
N ILE A 30 3.26 5.64 -3.13
CA ILE A 30 3.26 4.37 -3.87
C ILE A 30 1.95 3.60 -3.66
N PHE A 31 1.43 3.58 -2.42
CA PHE A 31 0.14 2.95 -2.13
C PHE A 31 -0.99 3.63 -2.91
N GLU A 32 -1.04 4.97 -2.93
CA GLU A 32 -2.09 5.71 -3.62
C GLU A 32 -2.06 5.49 -5.12
N LEU A 33 -0.87 5.52 -5.73
CA LEU A 33 -0.70 5.24 -7.14
C LEU A 33 -1.18 3.82 -7.52
N TYR A 34 -0.97 2.84 -6.64
CA TYR A 34 -1.38 1.46 -6.90
C TYR A 34 -2.85 1.18 -6.61
N PHE A 35 -3.37 1.60 -5.46
CA PHE A 35 -4.72 1.25 -5.00
C PHE A 35 -5.78 2.23 -5.50
N TYR A 36 -5.46 3.52 -5.69
CA TYR A 36 -6.43 4.52 -6.15
C TYR A 36 -6.31 4.87 -7.64
N GLN A 37 -5.09 4.88 -8.20
CA GLN A 37 -4.88 5.22 -9.61
C GLN A 37 -4.74 3.99 -10.53
N ASP A 38 -4.91 2.80 -9.96
CA ASP A 38 -4.77 1.50 -10.63
C ASP A 38 -3.45 1.25 -11.37
N LEU A 39 -2.40 2.02 -11.07
CA LEU A 39 -1.13 1.92 -11.80
C LEU A 39 -0.41 0.60 -11.51
N SER A 40 0.32 0.11 -12.51
CA SER A 40 1.19 -1.06 -12.39
C SER A 40 2.49 -0.72 -11.67
N TYR A 41 3.18 -1.73 -11.11
CA TYR A 41 4.49 -1.51 -10.47
C TYR A 41 5.54 -0.87 -11.39
N ALA A 42 5.44 -1.09 -12.71
CA ALA A 42 6.33 -0.46 -13.68
C ALA A 42 6.04 1.03 -13.83
N GLU A 43 4.76 1.40 -14.02
CA GLU A 43 4.30 2.78 -14.13
C GLU A 43 4.62 3.59 -12.86
N ILE A 44 4.41 2.97 -11.69
CA ILE A 44 4.78 3.57 -10.40
C ILE A 44 6.28 3.78 -10.31
N ALA A 45 7.08 2.82 -10.79
CA ALA A 45 8.52 2.93 -10.76
C ALA A 45 9.04 4.10 -11.62
N GLU A 46 8.43 4.31 -12.78
CA GLU A 46 8.71 5.47 -13.64
C GLU A 46 8.34 6.79 -12.97
N ILE A 47 7.14 6.90 -12.38
CA ILE A 47 6.66 8.12 -11.71
C ILE A 47 7.49 8.47 -10.47
N THR A 48 7.90 7.46 -9.72
CA THR A 48 8.63 7.63 -8.45
C THR A 48 10.14 7.60 -8.63
N ALA A 49 10.63 7.56 -9.88
CA ALA A 49 12.05 7.44 -10.24
C ALA A 49 12.76 6.32 -9.45
N THR A 50 12.09 5.18 -9.30
CA THR A 50 12.59 4.00 -8.59
C THR A 50 12.57 2.77 -9.48
N THR A 51 12.93 1.61 -8.93
CA THR A 51 12.87 0.35 -9.68
C THR A 51 11.53 -0.35 -9.47
N ARG A 52 11.09 -1.15 -10.44
CA ARG A 52 9.88 -1.99 -10.30
C ARG A 52 9.91 -2.85 -9.03
N THR A 53 11.08 -3.37 -8.68
CA THR A 53 11.29 -4.17 -7.46
C THR A 53 11.14 -3.33 -6.20
N ALA A 54 11.66 -2.10 -6.20
CA ALA A 54 11.49 -1.17 -5.08
C ALA A 54 10.03 -0.73 -4.91
N ALA A 55 9.31 -0.47 -6.01
CA ALA A 55 7.87 -0.19 -5.96
C ALA A 55 7.08 -1.39 -5.38
N TYR A 56 7.36 -2.61 -5.82
CA TYR A 56 6.74 -3.82 -5.28
C TYR A 56 7.02 -3.99 -3.78
N ASP A 57 8.28 -3.84 -3.37
CA ASP A 57 8.70 -3.99 -1.97
C ASP A 57 8.08 -2.91 -1.07
N ALA A 58 7.98 -1.68 -1.56
CA ALA A 58 7.34 -0.57 -0.86
C ALA A 58 5.85 -0.85 -0.59
N ILE A 59 5.11 -1.38 -1.58
CA ILE A 59 3.70 -1.77 -1.40
C ILE A 59 3.58 -2.89 -0.39
N LYS A 60 4.40 -3.94 -0.54
CA LYS A 60 4.39 -5.09 0.39
C LYS A 60 4.72 -4.67 1.82
N LYS A 61 5.63 -3.72 2.00
CA LYS A 61 5.97 -3.14 3.32
C LYS A 61 4.83 -2.30 3.87
N ALA A 62 4.19 -1.48 3.03
CA ALA A 62 3.05 -0.66 3.43
C ALA A 62 1.88 -1.54 3.91
N THR A 63 1.47 -2.52 3.11
CA THR A 63 0.38 -3.45 3.47
C THR A 63 0.68 -4.25 4.74
N LYS A 64 1.89 -4.80 4.87
CA LYS A 64 2.32 -5.52 6.08
C LYS A 64 2.33 -4.61 7.31
N LYS A 65 2.71 -3.34 7.16
CA LYS A 65 2.69 -2.37 8.27
C LYS A 65 1.24 -2.06 8.68
N LEU A 66 0.34 -1.86 7.72
CA LEU A 66 -1.08 -1.65 7.96
C LEU A 66 -1.71 -2.83 8.71
N GLU A 67 -1.44 -4.06 8.30
CA GLU A 67 -1.96 -5.27 8.98
C GLU A 67 -1.37 -5.45 10.37
N LYS A 68 -0.09 -5.09 10.56
CA LYS A 68 0.52 -5.10 11.89
C LYS A 68 -0.16 -4.08 12.81
N LEU A 69 -0.39 -2.86 12.33
CA LEU A 69 -1.06 -1.79 13.07
C LEU A 69 -2.50 -2.14 13.43
N GLU A 70 -3.21 -2.80 12.51
CA GLU A 70 -4.53 -3.36 12.78
C GLU A 70 -4.46 -4.35 13.95
N LYS A 71 -3.62 -5.37 13.83
CA LYS A 71 -3.49 -6.43 14.84
C LYS A 71 -3.09 -5.90 16.22
N ASP A 72 -2.19 -4.93 16.27
CA ASP A 72 -1.73 -4.30 17.52
C ASP A 72 -2.90 -3.64 18.25
N VAL A 73 -3.71 -2.86 17.53
CA VAL A 73 -4.90 -2.20 18.10
C VAL A 73 -5.94 -3.20 18.61
N TYR A 74 -6.12 -4.35 17.93
CA TYR A 74 -7.04 -5.41 18.39
C TYR A 74 -6.45 -6.31 19.49
N SER A 75 -5.15 -6.21 19.77
CA SER A 75 -4.49 -6.97 20.85
C SER A 75 -4.72 -6.36 22.23
N GLU A 76 -5.17 -5.11 22.30
CA GLU A 76 -5.36 -4.34 23.54
C GLU A 76 -6.83 -4.17 23.93
N THR A 77 -7.76 -4.81 23.22
CA THR A 77 -9.20 -4.82 23.51
C THR A 77 -9.65 -6.21 23.96
#